data_AF-A0A933BTF8-F1
#
_entry.id   AF-A0A933BTF8-F1
#
_cell.length_a   1.000
_cell.length_b   1.000
_cell.length_c   1.000
_cell.angle_alpha   90.00
_cell.angle_beta   90.00
_cell.angle_gamma   90.00
#
_symmetry.space_group_name_H-M   'P 1'
#
loop_
_entity.id
_entity.type
_entity.pdbx_description
1 polymer ?
#
loop_
_entity_poly.entity_id
_entity_poly.type
_entity_poly.pdbx_seq_one_letter_code
_entity_poly.pdbx_strand_id
1 'polypeptide(L)' 'MANLAAERTPLTWDPAAERRLERVPDFIRPMARQGIERFAAARGYRRITEDVMDEVRGELGL' A
#
# COMPACT_ATOMS: atom_id res chain seq x y z
N MET A 1 30.45 11.33 6.13
CA MET A 1 29.71 10.58 5.09
C MET A 1 28.26 10.48 5.53
N ALA A 2 27.36 11.27 4.93
CA ALA A 2 25.95 11.28 5.33
C ALA A 2 25.30 9.96 4.88
N ASN A 3 24.87 9.14 5.84
CA ASN A 3 24.04 7.98 5.57
C ASN A 3 22.65 8.49 5.19
N LEU A 4 22.44 8.74 3.90
CA LEU A 4 21.11 8.87 3.32
C LEU A 4 20.48 7.47 3.30
N ALA A 5 20.22 6.90 4.49
CA ALA A 5 19.13 5.94 4.61
C ALA A 5 17.90 6.75 4.23
N ALA A 6 17.54 6.68 2.94
CA ALA A 6 16.43 7.42 2.36
C ALA A 6 15.32 7.48 3.39
N GLU A 7 14.91 8.68 3.76
CA GLU A 7 13.80 8.92 4.68
C GLU A 7 12.55 8.37 4.00
N ARG A 8 12.39 7.05 4.02
CA ARG A 8 11.24 6.35 3.50
C ARG A 8 10.18 6.62 4.54
N THR A 9 9.57 7.80 4.46
CA THR A 9 8.38 8.12 5.23
C THR A 9 7.43 6.95 5.04
N PRO A 10 7.07 6.24 6.11
CA PRO A 10 6.20 5.09 5.98
C PRO A 10 4.89 5.55 5.33
N LEU A 11 4.42 4.78 4.34
CA LEU A 11 3.11 5.00 3.74
C LEU A 11 2.04 4.91 4.83
N THR A 12 1.22 5.94 4.93
CA THR A 12 0.12 5.96 5.89
C THR A 12 -1.08 5.25 5.31
N TRP A 13 -1.72 4.36 6.07
CA TRP A 13 -2.96 3.72 5.66
C TRP A 13 -4.14 4.52 6.20
N ASP A 14 -5.10 4.79 5.33
CA ASP A 14 -6.39 5.32 5.75
C ASP A 14 -7.20 4.18 6.40
N PRO A 15 -7.89 4.38 7.56
CA PRO A 15 -8.62 3.31 8.21
C PRO A 15 -9.63 2.60 7.31
N ALA A 16 -10.17 3.29 6.29
CA ALA A 16 -11.05 2.67 5.30
C ALA A 16 -10.33 1.68 4.37
N ALA A 17 -9.12 2.00 3.92
CA ALA A 17 -8.29 1.08 3.13
C ALA A 17 -7.83 -0.11 4.00
N GLU A 18 -7.50 0.13 5.27
CA GLU A 18 -7.09 -0.91 6.20
C GLU A 18 -8.21 -1.93 6.45
N ARG A 19 -9.46 -1.47 6.63
CA ARG A 19 -10.64 -2.35 6.70
C ARG A 19 -10.87 -3.19 5.44
N ARG A 20 -10.51 -2.69 4.26
CA ARG A 20 -10.57 -3.48 3.02
C ARG A 20 -9.49 -4.56 3.03
N LEU A 21 -8.27 -4.22 3.43
CA LEU A 21 -7.17 -5.17 3.57
C LEU A 21 -7.46 -6.27 4.60
N GLU A 22 -8.20 -5.96 5.67
CA GLU A 22 -8.65 -6.96 6.66
C GLU A 22 -9.54 -8.07 6.06
N ARG A 23 -10.26 -7.78 4.97
CA ARG A 23 -11.07 -8.79 4.25
C ARG A 23 -10.22 -9.77 3.46
N VAL A 24 -8.94 -9.46 3.22
CA VAL A 24 -7.98 -10.39 2.61
C VAL A 24 -7.64 -11.47 3.64
N PRO A 25 -7.65 -12.77 3.24
CA PRO A 25 -7.25 -13.86 4.12
C PRO A 25 -5.87 -13.63 4.75
N ASP A 26 -5.73 -13.98 6.04
CA ASP A 26 -4.53 -13.64 6.83
C ASP A 26 -3.22 -14.12 6.20
N PHE A 27 -3.21 -15.28 5.55
CA PHE A 27 -2.02 -15.83 4.91
C PHE A 27 -1.58 -15.07 3.65
N ILE A 28 -2.50 -14.36 2.98
CA ILE A 28 -2.23 -13.53 1.80
C ILE A 28 -2.04 -12.06 2.18
N ARG A 29 -2.66 -11.61 3.28
CA ARG A 29 -2.69 -10.21 3.71
C ARG A 29 -1.31 -9.53 3.74
N PRO A 30 -0.22 -10.15 4.25
CA PRO A 30 1.12 -9.55 4.21
C PRO A 30 1.63 -9.31 2.77
N MET A 31 1.39 -10.26 1.86
CA MET A 31 1.75 -10.11 0.45
C MET A 31 0.91 -9.01 -0.23
N ALA A 32 -0.40 -8.99 0.02
CA ALA A 32 -1.30 -7.98 -0.51
C ALA A 32 -0.88 -6.56 -0.04
N ARG A 33 -0.65 -6.38 1.27
CA ARG A 33 -0.17 -5.12 1.85
C ARG A 33 1.11 -4.66 1.17
N GLN A 34 2.10 -5.54 1.03
CA GLN A 34 3.37 -5.20 0.40
C GLN A 34 3.19 -4.80 -1.08
N GLY A 35 2.32 -5.49 -1.82
CA GLY A 35 1.99 -5.14 -3.20
C GLY A 35 1.39 -3.74 -3.31
N ILE A 36 0.41 -3.43 -2.46
CA ILE A 36 -0.26 -2.12 -2.41
C ILE A 36 0.73 -1.01 -2.01
N GLU A 37 1.58 -1.25 -1.01
CA GLU A 37 2.60 -0.27 -0.60
C GLU A 37 3.63 -0.01 -1.70
N ARG A 38 4.05 -1.05 -2.43
CA ARG A 38 4.96 -0.89 -3.58
C ARG A 38 4.29 -0.10 -4.70
N PHE A 39 3.04 -0.43 -5.03
CA PHE A 39 2.25 0.31 -6.01
C PHE A 39 2.14 1.79 -5.64
N ALA A 40 1.83 2.05 -4.36
CA ALA A 40 1.63 3.40 -3.86
C ALA A 40 2.93 4.21 -3.89
N ALA A 41 4.03 3.62 -3.41
CA ALA A 41 5.34 4.25 -3.44
C ALA A 41 5.83 4.53 -4.87
N ALA A 42 5.61 3.61 -5.81
CA ALA A 42 6.01 3.78 -7.21
C ALA A 42 5.29 4.95 -7.90
N ARG A 43 4.09 5.31 -7.43
CA ARG A 43 3.29 6.44 -7.92
C ARG A 43 3.46 7.73 -7.11
N GLY A 44 4.34 7.71 -6.10
CA GLY A 44 4.57 8.87 -5.24
C GLY A 44 3.44 9.16 -4.26
N TYR A 45 2.50 8.23 -4.07
CA TYR A 45 1.50 8.37 -3.01
C TYR A 45 2.20 8.34 -1.64
N ARG A 46 1.64 9.10 -0.69
CA ARG A 46 2.08 9.10 0.72
C ARG A 46 1.04 8.52 1.69
N ARG A 47 -0.17 8.33 1.18
CA ARG A 47 -1.31 7.75 1.89
C ARG A 47 -2.01 6.75 0.98
N ILE A 48 -2.34 5.59 1.52
CA ILE A 48 -3.13 4.54 0.85
C ILE A 48 -4.57 4.76 1.27
N THR A 49 -5.37 5.29 0.34
CA THR A 49 -6.81 5.51 0.48
C THR A 49 -7.60 4.40 -0.21
N GLU A 50 -8.92 4.45 -0.12
CA GLU A 50 -9.79 3.56 -0.87
C GLU A 50 -9.56 3.66 -2.39
N ASP A 51 -9.34 4.87 -2.92
CA ASP A 51 -9.05 5.07 -4.34
C ASP A 51 -7.77 4.36 -4.79
N VAL A 52 -6.71 4.42 -3.98
CA VAL A 52 -5.46 3.69 -4.26
C VAL A 52 -5.70 2.18 -4.30
N MET A 53 -6.58 1.65 -3.43
CA MET A 53 -6.95 0.23 -3.44
C MET A 53 -7.70 -0.15 -4.71
N ASP A 54 -8.57 0.74 -5.21
CA ASP A 54 -9.34 0.53 -6.43
C ASP A 54 -8.44 0.60 -7.68
N GLU A 55 -7.45 1.50 -7.70
CA GLU A 55 -6.40 1.54 -8.74
C GLU A 55 -5.56 0.25 -8.75
N VAL A 56 -5.12 -0.22 -7.58
CA VAL A 56 -4.36 -1.49 -7.46
C VAL A 56 -5.16 -2.65 -8.04
N ARG A 57 -6.47 -2.71 -7.75
CA ARG A 57 -7.35 -3.76 -8.25
C ARG A 57 -7.45 -3.73 -9.77
N GLY A 58 -7.62 -2.54 -10.35
CA GLY A 58 -7.68 -2.35 -11.81
C GLY A 58 -6.38 -2.76 -12.52
N GLU A 59 -5.23 -2.52 -11.90
CA GLU A 59 -3.91 -2.86 -12.47
C GLU A 59 -3.54 -4.34 -12.33
N LEU A 60 -3.98 -4.98 -11.24
CA LEU A 60 -3.75 -6.41 -10.99
C LEU A 60 -4.78 -7.33 -11.66
N GLY A 61 -5.84 -6.78 -12.27
CA GLY A 61 -6.90 -7.55 -12.93
C GLY A 61 -7.73 -8.41 -11.96
N LEU A 62 -7.83 -7.99 -10.69
CA LEU A 62 -8.56 -8.66 -9.60
C LEU A 62 -10.01 -8.18 -9.45
#